data_AF-A0A9D7W6L1-F1
#
_entry.id   AF-A0A9D7W6L1-F1
#
_cell.length_a   1.000
_cell.length_b   1.000
_cell.length_c   1.000
_cell.angle_alpha   90.00
_cell.angle_beta   90.00
_cell.angle_gamma   90.00
#
_symmetry.space_group_name_H-M   'P 1'
#
loop_
_entity.id
_entity.type
_entity.pdbx_description
1 polymer ?
#
loop_
_entity_poly.entity_id
_entity_poly.type
_entity_poly.pdbx_seq_one_letter_code
_entity_poly.pdbx_strand_id
1 'polypeptide(L)'
;MSTNNTNLPKISRRQLSLRNGQDHEQIWISYKNKVYDVTESRLWKNGKHYEHWAGQDLTEELKDAPHGIMVFDRFECIGILESSEFSP
;
A
#
# COMPACT_ATOMS: atom_id res chain seq x y z
N MET A 1 -21.82 5.44 7.22
CA MET A 1 -21.88 6.19 5.95
C MET A 1 -20.72 5.71 5.10
N SER A 2 -20.94 4.73 4.22
CA SER A 2 -19.90 4.15 3.37
C SER A 2 -19.80 5.00 2.11
N THR A 3 -18.86 5.92 2.07
CA THR A 3 -18.57 6.70 0.86
C THR A 3 -18.01 5.76 -0.19
N ASN A 4 -18.86 5.36 -1.14
CA ASN A 4 -18.44 4.71 -2.39
C ASN A 4 -17.63 5.72 -3.20
N ASN A 5 -16.34 5.81 -2.90
CA ASN A 5 -15.41 6.72 -3.57
C ASN A 5 -14.96 6.07 -4.89
N THR A 6 -15.76 6.21 -5.95
CA THR A 6 -15.50 5.63 -7.27
C THR A 6 -14.45 6.38 -8.08
N ASN A 7 -13.69 7.29 -7.46
CA ASN A 7 -12.64 8.06 -8.14
C ASN A 7 -11.38 8.21 -7.28
N LEU A 8 -10.83 7.08 -6.82
CA LEU A 8 -9.52 7.06 -6.17
C LEU A 8 -8.42 7.41 -7.20
N PRO A 9 -7.40 8.20 -6.81
CA PRO A 9 -6.33 8.60 -7.72
C PRO A 9 -5.52 7.37 -8.17
N LYS A 10 -5.02 7.44 -9.40
CA LYS A 10 -4.08 6.45 -9.93
C LYS A 10 -2.69 6.72 -9.39
N ILE A 11 -2.06 5.68 -8.87
CA ILE A 11 -0.71 5.72 -8.31
C ILE A 11 0.16 4.80 -9.15
N SER A 12 1.19 5.35 -9.78
CA SER A 12 2.17 4.57 -10.52
C SER A 12 3.06 3.76 -9.57
N ARG A 13 3.66 2.67 -10.07
CA ARG A 13 4.66 1.90 -9.29
C ARG A 13 5.83 2.77 -8.80
N ARG A 14 6.25 3.76 -9.59
CA ARG A 14 7.31 4.71 -9.20
C ARG A 14 6.87 5.59 -8.03
N GLN A 15 5.63 6.06 -8.04
CA GLN A 15 5.11 6.83 -6.91
C GLN A 15 5.01 5.96 -5.66
N LEU A 16 4.58 4.71 -5.78
CA LEU A 16 4.54 3.77 -4.67
C LEU A 16 5.95 3.52 -4.11
N SER A 17 6.94 3.20 -4.96
CA SER A 17 8.31 2.85 -4.52
C SER A 17 9.03 3.95 -3.77
N LEU A 18 8.75 5.21 -4.10
CA LEU A 18 9.34 6.38 -3.43
C LEU A 18 8.75 6.62 -2.02
N ARG A 19 7.62 6.00 -1.68
CA ARG A 19 6.93 6.20 -0.40
C ARG A 19 7.13 5.00 0.49
N ASN A 20 8.41 4.81 0.80
CA ASN A 20 8.97 3.69 1.53
C ASN A 20 9.51 4.12 2.92
N GLY A 21 9.11 5.28 3.43
CA GLY A 21 9.59 5.82 4.71
C GLY A 21 11.07 6.22 4.73
N GLN A 22 11.75 6.27 3.57
CA GLN A 22 13.16 6.68 3.43
C GLN A 22 13.34 7.75 2.35
N ASP A 23 12.95 7.47 1.11
CA ASP A 23 12.99 8.45 0.01
C ASP A 23 11.98 9.59 0.26
N HIS A 24 10.82 9.22 0.81
CA HIS A 24 9.83 10.13 1.36
C HIS A 24 9.38 9.62 2.74
N GLU A 25 8.93 10.55 3.60
CA GLU A 25 8.41 10.21 4.93
C GLU A 25 7.16 9.34 4.89
N GLN A 26 6.36 9.44 3.81
CA GLN A 26 5.16 8.64 3.64
C GLN A 26 5.51 7.16 3.45
N ILE A 27 4.66 6.29 3.99
CA ILE A 27 4.82 4.85 3.95
C ILE A 27 3.57 4.23 3.34
N TRP A 28 3.68 3.82 2.08
CA TRP A 28 2.55 3.28 1.31
C TRP A 28 2.79 1.82 0.96
N ILE A 29 1.71 1.03 0.97
CA ILE A 29 1.72 -0.36 0.52
C ILE A 29 0.54 -0.61 -0.42
N SER A 30 0.70 -1.51 -1.39
CA SER A 30 -0.40 -1.97 -2.24
C SER A 30 -0.89 -3.35 -1.79
N TYR A 31 -2.21 -3.54 -1.82
CA TYR A 31 -2.85 -4.84 -1.71
C TYR A 31 -4.02 -4.92 -2.70
N LYS A 32 -3.99 -5.90 -3.61
CA LYS A 32 -4.97 -6.08 -4.68
C LYS A 32 -5.24 -4.77 -5.44
N ASN A 33 -4.17 -4.13 -5.89
CA ASN A 33 -4.17 -2.83 -6.58
C ASN A 33 -4.71 -1.65 -5.76
N LYS A 34 -5.02 -1.78 -4.47
CA LYS A 34 -5.38 -0.65 -3.61
C LYS A 34 -4.16 -0.19 -2.84
N VAL A 35 -3.89 1.10 -2.83
CA VAL A 35 -2.78 1.68 -2.08
C VAL A 35 -3.30 2.22 -0.76
N TYR A 36 -2.66 1.81 0.33
CA TYR A 36 -2.98 2.22 1.68
C TYR A 36 -1.84 3.04 2.28
N ASP A 37 -2.20 4.13 2.96
CA ASP A 37 -1.24 4.89 3.75
C ASP A 37 -1.10 4.26 5.15
N VAL A 38 0.10 3.75 5.45
CA VAL A 38 0.44 3.11 6.72
C VAL A 38 1.45 3.93 7.53
N THR A 39 1.64 5.21 7.21
CA THR A 39 2.65 6.10 7.82
C THR A 39 2.55 6.16 9.35
N GLU A 40 1.32 6.22 9.89
CA GLU A 40 1.08 6.28 11.33
C GLU A 40 1.22 4.92 12.05
N SER A 41 1.47 3.84 11.30
CA SER A 41 1.64 2.52 11.88
C SER A 41 3.02 2.37 12.52
N ARG A 42 3.05 2.19 13.85
CA ARG A 42 4.27 1.86 14.59
C ARG A 42 4.95 0.57 14.10
N LEU A 43 4.20 -0.32 13.47
CA LEU A 43 4.70 -1.59 12.92
C LEU A 43 5.44 -1.43 11.59
N TRP A 44 5.29 -0.29 10.92
CA TRP A 44 5.91 0.04 9.63
C TRP A 44 6.99 1.12 9.75
N LYS A 45 7.52 1.37 10.95
CA LYS A 45 8.49 2.44 11.21
C LYS A 45 9.68 2.38 10.22
N ASN A 46 10.02 3.53 9.62
CA ASN A 46 11.06 3.66 8.59
C ASN A 46 10.82 2.76 7.36
N GLY A 47 9.55 2.44 7.08
CA GLY A 47 9.12 1.64 5.94
C GLY A 47 9.42 0.15 6.05
N LYS A 48 9.69 -0.36 7.26
CA LYS A 48 10.01 -1.77 7.47
C LYS A 48 9.02 -2.43 8.40
N HIS A 49 8.52 -3.59 7.99
CA HIS A 49 7.69 -4.48 8.79
C HIS A 49 8.28 -5.89 8.77
N TYR A 50 9.05 -6.23 9.80
CA TYR A 50 9.86 -7.45 9.84
C TYR A 50 10.75 -7.59 8.59
N GLU A 51 10.51 -8.59 7.75
CA GLU A 51 11.28 -8.85 6.52
C GLU A 51 10.70 -8.14 5.29
N HIS A 52 9.58 -7.42 5.45
CA HIS A 52 8.88 -6.74 4.37
C HIS A 52 9.18 -5.24 4.35
N TRP A 53 9.34 -4.70 3.15
CA TRP A 53 9.56 -3.28 2.91
C TRP A 53 8.31 -2.62 2.33
N ALA A 54 8.05 -1.37 2.71
CA ALA A 54 7.01 -0.55 2.11
C ALA A 54 7.42 -0.09 0.71
N GLY A 55 6.51 0.61 0.03
CA GLY A 55 6.70 1.08 -1.33
C GLY A 55 6.53 0.00 -2.40
N GLN A 56 5.82 -1.08 -2.10
CA GLN A 56 5.54 -2.15 -3.06
C GLN A 56 4.15 -2.75 -2.87
N ASP A 57 3.77 -3.61 -3.81
CA ASP A 57 2.60 -4.47 -3.67
C ASP A 57 2.97 -5.67 -2.81
N LEU A 58 2.21 -5.87 -1.73
CA LEU A 58 2.42 -6.94 -0.74
C LEU A 58 1.32 -8.00 -0.81
N THR A 59 0.62 -8.11 -1.95
CA THR A 59 -0.50 -9.04 -2.12
C THR A 59 -0.07 -10.50 -1.94
N GLU A 60 1.11 -10.85 -2.43
CA GLU A 60 1.62 -12.22 -2.34
C GLU A 60 2.17 -12.50 -0.93
N GLU A 61 2.90 -11.54 -0.37
CA GLU A 61 3.49 -11.59 0.97
C GLU A 61 2.42 -11.72 2.06
N LEU A 62 1.25 -11.11 1.86
CA LEU A 62 0.14 -11.20 2.82
C LEU A 62 -0.41 -12.63 2.97
N LYS A 63 -0.20 -13.51 1.98
CA LYS A 63 -0.68 -14.91 2.05
C LYS A 63 0.01 -15.69 3.17
N ASP A 64 1.26 -15.34 3.47
CA ASP A 64 2.09 -15.99 4.48
C ASP A 64 2.08 -15.24 5.83
N ALA A 65 1.36 -14.12 5.91
CA ALA A 65 1.29 -13.32 7.12
C ALA A 65 0.47 -14.00 8.23
N PRO A 66 0.82 -13.80 9.51
CA PRO A 66 0.04 -14.31 10.65
C PRO A 66 -1.29 -13.56 10.86
N HIS A 67 -1.68 -12.68 9.94
CA HIS A 67 -2.87 -11.85 10.01
C HIS A 67 -3.58 -11.74 8.65
N GLY A 68 -4.87 -11.46 8.66
CA GLY A 68 -5.68 -11.29 7.45
C GLY A 68 -5.84 -9.82 7.00
N ILE A 69 -6.66 -9.62 5.97
CA ILE A 69 -6.94 -8.32 5.34
C ILE A 69 -7.60 -7.28 6.25
N MET A 70 -8.18 -7.68 7.38
CA MET A 70 -8.87 -6.77 8.32
C MET A 70 -7.94 -5.70 8.90
N VAL A 71 -6.62 -5.88 8.81
CA VAL A 71 -5.65 -4.86 9.20
C VAL A 71 -5.78 -3.57 8.37
N PHE A 72 -6.23 -3.67 7.11
CA PHE A 72 -6.40 -2.53 6.21
C PHE A 72 -7.58 -1.63 6.59
N ASP A 73 -8.55 -2.11 7.37
CA ASP A 73 -9.70 -1.31 7.82
C ASP A 73 -9.28 -0.14 8.74
N ARG A 74 -8.03 -0.16 9.23
CA ARG A 74 -7.44 0.89 10.06
C ARG A 74 -6.69 1.95 9.25
N PHE A 75 -6.54 1.75 7.95
CA PHE A 75 -5.72 2.59 7.08
C PHE A 75 -6.57 3.21 5.97
N GLU A 76 -6.21 4.41 5.56
CA GLU A 76 -6.89 5.07 4.46
C GLU A 76 -6.47 4.44 3.13
N CYS A 77 -7.46 4.03 2.33
CA CYS A 77 -7.24 3.66 0.93
C CYS A 77 -7.14 4.95 0.12
N ILE A 78 -5.92 5.33 -0.24
CA ILE A 78 -5.60 6.62 -0.85
C ILE A 78 -5.55 6.58 -2.37
N GLY A 79 -5.60 5.40 -2.99
CA GLY A 79 -5.44 5.29 -4.44
C GLY A 79 -5.54 3.86 -4.99
N ILE A 80 -5.48 3.77 -6.32
CA ILE A 80 -5.38 2.51 -7.07
C ILE A 80 -4.02 2.45 -7.74
N LEU A 81 -3.27 1.37 -7.48
CA LEU A 81 -2.01 1.08 -8.15
C LEU A 81 -2.28 0.82 -9.63
N GLU A 82 -1.57 1.53 -10.51
CA GLU A 82 -1.65 1.30 -11.94
C GLU A 82 -1.15 -0.11 -12.27
N SER A 83 -2.04 -0.95 -12.80
CA SER A 83 -1.65 -2.22 -13.39
C SER A 83 -0.77 -1.93 -14.61
N SER A 84 0.38 -2.59 -14.70
CA SER A 84 1.22 -2.55 -15.91
C SER A 84 0.61 -3.41 -17.04
N GLU A 85 -0.72 -3.41 -17.18
CA GLU A 85 -1.42 -4.01 -18.32
C GLU A 85 -1.23 -3.07 -19.53
N PHE A 86 0.02 -2.93 -19.97
CA PHE A 86 0.30 -2.67 -21.36
C PHE A 86 0.05 -3.98 -22.09
N SER A 87 -1.20 -4.20 -22.50
CA SER A 87 -1.48 -5.10 -23.61
C SER A 87 -1.01 -4.39 -24.88
N PRO A 88 -0.07 -4.96 -25.67
CA PRO A 88 0.31 -4.42 -26.96
C PRO A 88 -0.86 -4.36 -27.95
#